data_AF-A0A183IBZ0-F1
#
_entry.id   AF-A0A183IBZ0-F1
#
_cell.length_a   1.000
_cell.length_b   1.000
_cell.length_c   1.000
_cell.angle_alpha   90.00
_cell.angle_beta   90.00
_cell.angle_gamma   90.00
#
_symmetry.space_group_name_H-M   'P 1'
#
loop_
_entity.id
_entity.type
_entity.pdbx_description
1 polymer ?
#
loop_
_entity_poly.entity_id
_entity_poly.type
_entity_poly.pdbx_seq_one_letter_code
_entity_poly.pdbx_strand_id
1 'polypeptide(L)'
;VQFGHAGACASKDIETAVRKNQALREAGALVPDSFDGLPEMIRMKYLDLKNNDEIVTVEEKPPPPVPMDYNWARELGLIRKPASFMTSICDERGSELLYAGMPITKIFKEELGIGGVISLLWFQKRLPNYACKFIEMCLIVTADHGPAVSGAHNTIVCARAGKDLISSLASGLLTIGDRFGGALDGAAKQFSTAYDTGLIPMQFVNKMRKEGQLIMGIGHRVKSLNNPDMRVKILLEYTKTNFPATPLIDYALEVEKITTCKVLILILGHYLDQRRLKQGLYRHPWDDITYIMPEN
;
A
#
# COMPACT_ATOMS: atom_id res chain seq x y z
N VAL A 1 33.46 37.71 -23.98
CA VAL A 1 33.00 36.55 -23.18
C VAL A 1 31.65 36.92 -22.59
N GLN A 2 30.64 36.05 -22.73
CA GLN A 2 29.34 36.21 -22.08
C GLN A 2 29.46 35.74 -20.63
N PHE A 3 29.10 36.60 -19.68
CA PHE A 3 29.02 36.23 -18.27
C PHE A 3 27.60 35.77 -17.89
N GLY A 4 27.40 35.26 -16.66
CA GLY A 4 26.19 34.52 -16.27
C GLY A 4 24.85 35.24 -16.45
N HIS A 5 24.81 36.58 -16.40
CA HIS A 5 23.61 37.34 -16.77
C HIS A 5 23.51 37.45 -18.29
N ALA A 6 22.32 37.23 -18.86
CA ALA A 6 22.10 37.25 -20.31
C ALA A 6 22.57 38.54 -21.02
N GLY A 7 22.50 39.69 -20.34
CA GLY A 7 22.99 40.98 -20.86
C GLY A 7 24.46 41.32 -20.55
N ALA A 8 25.20 40.45 -19.85
CA ALA A 8 26.59 40.70 -19.46
C ALA A 8 27.58 40.28 -20.56
N CYS A 9 27.46 40.92 -21.72
CA CYS A 9 28.41 40.83 -22.81
C CYS A 9 28.57 42.22 -23.46
N ALA A 10 29.81 42.63 -23.69
CA ALA A 10 30.10 43.87 -24.39
C ALA A 10 30.38 43.54 -25.86
N SER A 11 29.49 43.99 -26.75
CA SER A 11 29.64 43.90 -28.21
C SER A 11 30.36 45.12 -28.79
N LYS A 12 30.30 46.25 -28.08
CA LYS A 12 30.98 47.51 -28.42
C LYS A 12 31.83 48.00 -27.24
N ASP A 13 32.86 48.79 -27.53
CA ASP A 13 33.74 49.36 -26.48
C ASP A 13 32.96 50.20 -25.45
N ILE A 14 31.93 50.93 -25.90
CA ILE A 14 31.03 51.71 -25.02
C ILE A 14 30.25 50.84 -24.02
N GLU A 15 30.11 49.54 -24.30
CA GLU A 15 29.41 48.60 -23.42
C GLU A 15 30.33 48.00 -22.34
N THR A 16 31.65 48.20 -22.45
CA THR A 16 32.63 47.68 -21.49
C THR A 16 32.53 48.39 -20.13
N ALA A 17 32.80 47.64 -19.05
CA ALA A 17 32.78 48.17 -17.70
C ALA A 17 33.81 49.30 -17.50
N VAL A 18 35.00 49.17 -18.10
CA VAL A 18 36.06 50.19 -18.03
C VAL A 18 35.58 51.51 -18.65
N ARG A 19 34.98 51.46 -19.86
CA ARG A 19 34.52 52.67 -20.55
C ARG A 19 33.35 53.34 -19.82
N LYS A 20 32.43 52.54 -19.26
CA LYS A 20 31.31 53.03 -18.43
C LYS A 20 31.78 53.70 -17.14
N ASN A 21 32.72 53.07 -16.42
CA ASN A 21 33.29 53.64 -15.20
C ASN A 21 34.00 54.96 -15.48
N GLN A 22 34.77 55.03 -16.57
CA GLN A 22 35.41 56.26 -16.99
C GLN A 22 34.40 57.36 -17.34
N ALA A 23 33.35 57.04 -18.11
CA ALA A 23 32.29 57.99 -18.46
C ALA A 23 31.53 58.53 -17.23
N LEU A 24 31.27 57.66 -16.24
CA LEU A 24 30.64 58.06 -14.98
C LEU A 24 31.53 59.00 -14.16
N ARG A 25 32.83 58.71 -14.10
CA ARG A 25 33.81 59.55 -13.41
C ARG A 25 33.90 60.95 -14.05
N GLU A 26 33.92 61.01 -15.38
CA GLU A 26 33.89 62.26 -16.15
C GLU A 26 32.61 63.07 -15.93
N ALA A 27 31.47 62.41 -15.71
CA ALA A 27 30.19 63.04 -15.41
C ALA A 27 30.07 63.52 -13.94
N GLY A 28 31.12 63.37 -13.13
CA GLY A 28 31.13 63.80 -11.72
C GLY A 28 30.61 62.76 -10.72
N ALA A 29 30.37 61.52 -11.14
CA ALA A 29 30.06 60.45 -10.21
C ALA A 29 31.32 60.01 -9.44
N LEU A 30 31.13 59.62 -8.19
CA LEU A 30 32.16 58.99 -7.37
C LEU A 30 32.33 57.54 -7.85
N VAL A 31 33.43 57.25 -8.56
CA VAL A 31 33.72 55.93 -9.13
C VAL A 31 35.02 55.38 -8.54
N PRO A 32 34.99 54.26 -7.79
CA PRO A 32 36.18 53.69 -7.17
C PRO A 32 37.06 53.01 -8.23
N ASP A 33 38.33 52.76 -7.88
CA ASP A 33 39.28 52.14 -8.80
C ASP A 33 39.03 50.63 -8.98
N SER A 34 38.35 50.00 -8.02
CA SER A 34 37.87 48.62 -8.08
C SER A 34 36.60 48.44 -7.24
N PHE A 35 35.97 47.27 -7.32
CA PHE A 35 34.81 46.94 -6.50
C PHE A 35 35.12 46.96 -4.99
N ASP A 36 36.33 46.55 -4.59
CA ASP A 36 36.76 46.53 -3.18
C ASP A 36 36.84 47.94 -2.57
N GLY A 37 37.02 48.97 -3.40
CA GLY A 37 37.02 50.37 -2.96
C GLY A 37 35.62 50.99 -2.82
N LEU A 38 34.57 50.30 -3.29
CA LEU A 38 33.20 50.82 -3.25
C LEU A 38 32.69 51.08 -1.82
N PRO A 39 32.90 50.20 -0.81
CA PRO A 39 32.46 50.46 0.55
C PRO A 39 33.07 51.73 1.15
N GLU A 40 34.37 51.96 0.92
CA GLU A 40 35.07 53.14 1.44
C GLU A 40 34.56 54.42 0.76
N MET A 41 34.32 54.39 -0.55
CA MET A 41 33.77 55.53 -1.28
C MET A 41 32.35 55.89 -0.82
N ILE A 42 31.47 54.90 -0.60
CA ILE A 42 30.14 55.11 -0.04
C ILE A 42 30.24 55.70 1.36
N ARG A 43 31.12 55.14 2.22
CA ARG A 43 31.34 55.61 3.57
C ARG A 43 31.83 57.06 3.60
N MET A 44 32.80 57.42 2.77
CA MET A 44 33.30 58.79 2.66
C MET A 44 32.19 59.76 2.28
N LYS A 45 31.37 59.43 1.27
CA LYS A 45 30.27 60.32 0.88
C LYS A 45 29.19 60.43 1.96
N TYR A 46 28.86 59.33 2.64
CA TYR A 46 27.95 59.35 3.78
C TYR A 46 28.47 60.26 4.91
N LEU A 47 29.76 60.17 5.25
CA LEU A 47 30.36 61.00 6.28
C LEU A 47 30.41 62.49 5.89
N ASP A 48 30.70 62.79 4.62
CA ASP A 48 30.64 64.15 4.08
C ASP A 48 29.23 64.75 4.22
N LEU A 49 28.20 64.03 3.78
CA LEU A 49 26.80 64.46 3.90
C LEU A 49 26.34 64.60 5.36
N LYS A 50 26.82 63.70 6.24
CA LYS A 50 26.54 63.77 7.68
C LYS A 50 27.20 64.99 8.32
N ASN A 51 28.45 65.30 7.95
CA ASN A 51 29.17 66.46 8.47
C ASN A 51 28.59 67.79 7.98
N ASN A 52 27.93 67.78 6.81
CA ASN A 52 27.23 68.93 6.24
C ASN A 52 25.77 69.05 6.72
N ASP A 53 25.38 68.27 7.74
CA ASP A 53 24.01 68.20 8.30
C ASP A 53 22.91 67.84 7.29
N GLU A 54 23.27 67.29 6.12
CA GLU A 54 22.32 66.80 5.11
C GLU A 54 21.71 65.44 5.51
N ILE A 55 22.42 64.66 6.33
CA ILE A 55 21.94 63.39 6.90
C ILE A 55 21.99 63.44 8.43
N VAL A 56 20.82 63.38 9.07
CA VAL A 56 20.70 63.28 10.53
C VAL A 56 20.50 61.82 10.92
N THR A 57 21.34 61.30 11.82
CA THR A 57 21.19 59.93 12.34
C THR A 57 20.00 59.81 13.26
N VAL A 58 19.16 58.80 13.02
CA VAL A 58 18.01 58.46 13.86
C VAL A 58 18.41 57.34 14.82
N GLU A 59 17.89 57.37 16.04
CA GLU A 59 18.04 56.27 17.01
C GLU A 59 17.40 54.99 16.47
N GLU A 60 18.17 53.90 16.43
CA GLU A 60 17.69 52.61 15.94
C GLU A 60 16.74 51.98 16.96
N LYS A 61 15.51 51.68 16.53
CA LYS A 61 14.51 50.97 17.34
C LYS A 61 14.56 49.47 17.03
N PRO A 62 14.50 48.59 18.04
CA PRO A 62 14.51 47.15 17.79
C PRO A 62 13.30 46.76 16.93
N PRO A 63 13.47 45.93 15.89
CA PRO A 63 12.37 45.45 15.09
C PRO A 63 11.44 44.53 15.91
N PRO A 64 10.15 44.40 15.56
CA PRO A 64 9.26 43.44 16.20
C PRO A 64 9.77 42.00 16.06
N PRO A 65 9.73 41.18 17.12
CA PRO A 65 10.18 39.80 17.04
C PRO A 65 9.24 38.95 16.19
N VAL A 66 9.80 38.09 15.33
CA VAL A 66 9.07 37.11 14.52
C VAL A 66 9.36 35.70 15.06
N PRO A 67 8.35 34.86 15.30
CA PRO A 67 8.58 33.48 15.71
C PRO A 67 9.43 32.70 14.70
N MET A 68 10.27 31.80 15.20
CA MET A 68 11.04 30.91 14.34
C MET A 68 10.11 29.90 13.65
N ASP A 69 10.37 29.63 12.37
CA ASP A 69 9.65 28.59 11.63
C ASP A 69 9.87 27.21 12.24
N TYR A 70 8.80 26.41 12.28
CA TYR A 70 8.85 25.05 12.81
C TYR A 70 9.91 24.18 12.12
N ASN A 71 10.01 24.24 10.79
CA ASN A 71 10.98 23.43 10.04
C ASN A 71 12.42 23.80 10.41
N TRP A 72 12.70 25.09 10.54
CA TRP A 72 14.02 25.58 10.94
C TRP A 72 14.38 25.15 12.36
N ALA A 73 13.45 25.32 13.30
CA ALA A 73 13.63 24.88 14.68
C ALA A 73 13.86 23.36 14.78
N ARG A 74 13.18 22.58 13.94
CA ARG A 74 13.33 21.11 13.87
C ARG A 74 14.65 20.69 13.24
N GLU A 75 15.06 21.32 12.14
CA GLU A 75 16.33 21.03 11.45
C GLU A 75 17.54 21.35 12.33
N LEU A 76 17.47 22.46 13.08
CA LEU A 76 18.48 22.82 14.07
C LEU A 76 18.41 21.99 15.37
N GLY A 77 17.40 21.12 15.52
CA GLY A 77 17.22 20.28 16.70
C GLY A 77 16.82 21.04 17.98
N LEU A 78 16.29 22.27 17.85
CA LEU A 78 15.84 23.10 18.98
C LEU A 78 14.55 22.60 19.60
N ILE A 79 13.76 21.83 18.85
CA ILE A 79 12.49 21.26 19.28
C ILE A 79 12.41 19.77 18.94
N ARG A 80 11.58 19.05 19.70
CA ARG A 80 11.19 17.68 19.39
C ARG A 80 9.66 17.58 19.32
N LYS A 81 9.15 16.96 18.26
CA LYS A 81 7.72 16.64 18.10
C LYS A 81 7.59 15.12 17.94
N PRO A 82 6.83 14.42 18.80
CA PRO A 82 6.63 12.99 18.67
C PRO A 82 5.88 12.65 17.37
N ALA A 83 6.22 11.52 16.76
CA ALA A 83 5.53 11.03 15.57
C ALA A 83 4.13 10.52 15.94
N SER A 84 3.12 10.88 15.15
CA SER A 84 1.73 10.43 15.34
C SER A 84 1.50 9.01 14.81
N PHE A 85 2.36 8.52 13.91
CA PHE A 85 2.20 7.24 13.23
C PHE A 85 3.53 6.49 13.21
N MET A 86 3.45 5.16 13.21
CA MET A 86 4.57 4.25 12.98
C MET A 86 4.23 3.33 11.82
N THR A 87 5.20 3.08 10.94
CA THR A 87 5.12 2.13 9.83
C THR A 87 6.42 1.35 9.74
N SER A 88 6.35 0.10 9.28
CA SER A 88 7.49 -0.82 9.18
C SER A 88 7.56 -1.61 7.87
N ILE A 89 6.58 -1.42 6.97
CA ILE A 89 6.42 -2.27 5.78
C ILE A 89 7.00 -1.65 4.50
N CYS A 90 7.04 -0.32 4.43
CA CYS A 90 7.44 0.42 3.24
C CYS A 90 8.11 1.73 3.66
N ASP A 91 9.18 2.11 2.96
CA ASP A 91 9.80 3.45 3.08
C ASP A 91 10.06 4.03 1.68
N GLU A 92 9.38 5.13 1.39
CA GLU A 92 9.39 5.84 0.11
C GLU A 92 10.20 7.14 0.14
N ARG A 93 10.78 7.52 1.29
CA ARG A 93 11.43 8.83 1.48
C ARG A 93 12.87 8.88 0.97
N GLY A 94 13.50 7.71 0.83
CA GLY A 94 14.88 7.58 0.37
C GLY A 94 15.05 7.81 -1.13
N SER A 95 16.26 7.58 -1.65
CA SER A 95 16.52 7.62 -3.10
C SER A 95 15.82 6.50 -3.87
N GLU A 96 15.41 5.44 -3.17
CA GLU A 96 14.78 4.26 -3.74
C GLU A 96 13.68 3.75 -2.79
N LEU A 97 12.61 3.20 -3.36
CA LEU A 97 11.53 2.55 -2.64
C LEU A 97 12.01 1.27 -1.95
N LEU A 98 11.72 1.14 -0.65
CA LEU A 98 12.05 -0.04 0.15
C LEU A 98 10.78 -0.80 0.55
N TYR A 99 10.72 -2.11 0.32
CA TYR A 99 9.72 -3.01 0.91
C TYR A 99 10.35 -3.85 2.01
N ALA A 100 9.93 -3.62 3.26
CA ALA A 100 10.52 -4.22 4.47
C ALA A 100 12.06 -4.15 4.48
N GLY A 101 12.61 -3.01 4.09
CA GLY A 101 14.06 -2.77 4.00
C GLY A 101 14.76 -3.32 2.76
N MET A 102 14.05 -4.03 1.87
CA MET A 102 14.60 -4.48 0.59
C MET A 102 14.36 -3.42 -0.50
N PRO A 103 15.42 -2.92 -1.18
CA PRO A 103 15.26 -1.99 -2.29
C PRO A 103 14.52 -2.62 -3.48
N ILE A 104 13.66 -1.85 -4.14
CA ILE A 104 12.81 -2.32 -5.25
C ILE A 104 13.64 -2.92 -6.40
N THR A 105 14.82 -2.37 -6.72
CA THR A 105 15.76 -2.91 -7.72
C THR A 105 16.21 -4.31 -7.36
N LYS A 106 16.46 -4.59 -6.08
CA LYS A 106 16.85 -5.92 -5.59
C LYS A 106 15.69 -6.92 -5.72
N ILE A 107 14.46 -6.48 -5.47
CA ILE A 107 13.25 -7.31 -5.63
C ILE A 107 13.11 -7.81 -7.07
N PHE A 108 13.30 -6.91 -8.05
CA PHE A 108 13.27 -7.27 -9.47
C PHE A 108 14.48 -8.12 -9.88
N LYS A 109 15.69 -7.76 -9.42
CA LYS A 109 16.92 -8.51 -9.73
C LYS A 109 16.87 -9.96 -9.25
N GLU A 110 16.22 -10.20 -8.12
CA GLU A 110 16.09 -11.54 -7.53
C GLU A 110 14.77 -12.25 -7.91
N GLU A 111 14.00 -11.69 -8.85
CA GLU A 111 12.79 -12.28 -9.43
C GLU A 111 11.77 -12.77 -8.38
N LEU A 112 11.58 -12.01 -7.30
CA LEU A 112 10.76 -12.43 -6.16
C LEU A 112 9.27 -12.63 -6.51
N GLY A 113 8.80 -12.04 -7.61
CA GLY A 113 7.40 -12.13 -8.05
C GLY A 113 6.41 -11.45 -7.08
N ILE A 114 5.12 -11.66 -7.33
CA ILE A 114 4.05 -11.09 -6.51
C ILE A 114 4.05 -11.76 -5.14
N GLY A 115 4.30 -13.07 -5.08
CA GLY A 115 4.36 -13.81 -3.82
C GLY A 115 5.46 -13.30 -2.89
N GLY A 116 6.64 -12.98 -3.42
CA GLY A 116 7.73 -12.42 -2.63
C GLY A 116 7.49 -10.98 -2.19
N VAL A 117 6.83 -10.15 -3.01
CA VAL A 117 6.40 -8.80 -2.58
C VAL A 117 5.38 -8.87 -1.45
N ILE A 118 4.38 -9.75 -1.56
CA ILE A 118 3.40 -10.00 -0.47
C ILE A 118 4.12 -10.45 0.79
N SER A 119 5.10 -11.36 0.66
CA SER A 119 5.91 -11.83 1.78
C SER A 119 6.60 -10.69 2.53
N LEU A 120 7.17 -9.73 1.81
CA LEU A 120 7.84 -8.57 2.42
C LEU A 120 6.83 -7.62 3.06
N LEU A 121 5.75 -7.26 2.36
CA LEU A 121 4.80 -6.27 2.87
C LEU A 121 3.96 -6.79 4.04
N TRP A 122 3.50 -8.04 3.98
CA TRP A 122 2.59 -8.60 4.98
C TRP A 122 3.34 -9.21 6.17
N PHE A 123 4.44 -9.91 5.92
CA PHE A 123 5.17 -10.63 6.98
C PHE A 123 6.52 -10.00 7.33
N GLN A 124 6.99 -9.01 6.57
CA GLN A 124 8.33 -8.41 6.73
C GLN A 124 9.44 -9.47 6.74
N LYS A 125 9.25 -10.52 5.92
CA LYS A 125 10.19 -11.62 5.72
C LYS A 125 10.43 -11.85 4.25
N ARG A 126 11.62 -12.32 3.93
CA ARG A 126 11.92 -12.95 2.65
C ARG A 126 11.64 -14.44 2.79
N LEU A 127 10.43 -14.87 2.39
CA LEU A 127 10.07 -16.28 2.39
C LEU A 127 10.84 -17.04 1.30
N PRO A 128 11.03 -18.37 1.46
CA PRO A 128 11.58 -19.22 0.41
C PRO A 128 10.73 -19.22 -0.86
N ASN A 129 11.35 -19.50 -2.01
CA ASN A 129 10.68 -19.46 -3.32
C ASN A 129 9.44 -20.36 -3.39
N TYR A 130 9.45 -21.54 -2.75
CA TYR A 130 8.28 -22.43 -2.74
C TYR A 130 7.08 -21.81 -2.00
N ALA A 131 7.33 -21.03 -0.94
CA ALA A 131 6.29 -20.36 -0.17
C ALA A 131 5.75 -19.14 -0.94
N CYS A 132 6.62 -18.36 -1.56
CA CYS A 132 6.22 -17.27 -2.46
C CYS A 132 5.34 -17.81 -3.60
N LYS A 133 5.76 -18.92 -4.22
CA LYS A 133 4.99 -19.55 -5.29
C LYS A 133 3.66 -20.11 -4.80
N PHE A 134 3.63 -20.69 -3.61
CA PHE A 134 2.38 -21.16 -2.99
C PHE A 134 1.38 -20.01 -2.76
N ILE A 135 1.85 -18.85 -2.28
CA ILE A 135 1.00 -17.65 -2.13
C ILE A 135 0.38 -17.26 -3.47
N GLU A 136 1.18 -17.22 -4.56
CA GLU A 136 0.66 -16.94 -5.89
C GLU A 136 -0.36 -17.98 -6.37
N MET A 137 -0.12 -19.27 -6.09
CA MET A 137 -1.07 -20.34 -6.42
C MET A 137 -2.39 -20.17 -5.66
N CYS A 138 -2.33 -19.80 -4.38
CA CYS A 138 -3.52 -19.48 -3.59
C CYS A 138 -4.32 -18.33 -4.23
N LEU A 139 -3.66 -17.23 -4.62
CA LEU A 139 -4.31 -16.11 -5.28
C LEU A 139 -4.99 -16.53 -6.60
N ILE A 140 -4.34 -17.39 -7.39
CA ILE A 140 -4.89 -17.88 -8.65
C ILE A 140 -6.17 -18.70 -8.42
N VAL A 141 -6.17 -19.65 -7.47
CA VAL A 141 -7.34 -20.51 -7.25
C VAL A 141 -8.51 -19.78 -6.59
N THR A 142 -8.25 -18.64 -5.92
CA THR A 142 -9.28 -17.78 -5.30
C THR A 142 -9.67 -16.59 -6.16
N ALA A 143 -9.07 -16.42 -7.35
CA ALA A 143 -9.19 -15.20 -8.15
C ALA A 143 -10.63 -14.86 -8.52
N ASP A 144 -11.43 -15.86 -8.87
CA ASP A 144 -12.85 -15.69 -9.12
C ASP A 144 -13.59 -17.01 -8.86
N HIS A 145 -14.86 -16.85 -8.51
CA HIS A 145 -15.79 -17.92 -8.24
C HIS A 145 -17.09 -17.80 -9.02
N GLY A 146 -17.20 -16.76 -9.83
CA GLY A 146 -18.38 -16.38 -10.59
C GLY A 146 -19.40 -15.53 -9.81
N PRO A 147 -20.53 -15.15 -10.45
CA PRO A 147 -21.39 -14.04 -10.10
C PRO A 147 -22.47 -14.42 -9.09
N ALA A 148 -22.67 -15.72 -8.86
CA ALA A 148 -23.72 -16.20 -7.96
C ALA A 148 -23.34 -16.03 -6.49
N VAL A 149 -22.04 -15.91 -6.20
CA VAL A 149 -21.57 -15.68 -4.83
C VAL A 149 -21.80 -14.23 -4.41
N SER A 150 -22.03 -14.02 -3.11
CA SER A 150 -22.47 -12.74 -2.55
C SER A 150 -21.67 -11.52 -3.02
N GLY A 151 -20.34 -11.59 -2.98
CA GLY A 151 -19.51 -10.44 -3.37
C GLY A 151 -19.54 -10.13 -4.85
N ALA A 152 -19.55 -11.15 -5.70
CA ALA A 152 -19.63 -10.96 -7.13
C ALA A 152 -21.02 -10.43 -7.53
N HIS A 153 -22.09 -10.95 -6.92
CA HIS A 153 -23.45 -10.46 -7.11
C HIS A 153 -23.56 -8.97 -6.76
N ASN A 154 -23.09 -8.56 -5.57
CA ASN A 154 -23.13 -7.17 -5.13
C ASN A 154 -22.30 -6.24 -6.04
N THR A 155 -21.14 -6.71 -6.50
CA THR A 155 -20.31 -5.97 -7.46
C THR A 155 -21.06 -5.74 -8.77
N ILE A 156 -21.71 -6.78 -9.28
CA ILE A 156 -22.45 -6.74 -10.55
C ILE A 156 -23.68 -5.83 -10.42
N VAL A 157 -24.44 -5.94 -9.34
CA VAL A 157 -25.61 -5.07 -9.10
C VAL A 157 -25.16 -3.60 -9.04
N CYS A 158 -24.08 -3.31 -8.30
CA CYS A 158 -23.53 -1.95 -8.19
C CYS A 158 -23.04 -1.41 -9.54
N ALA A 159 -22.33 -2.22 -10.32
CA ALA A 159 -21.89 -1.85 -11.67
C ALA A 159 -23.07 -1.60 -12.62
N ARG A 160 -24.11 -2.45 -12.56
CA ARG A 160 -25.36 -2.30 -13.33
C ARG A 160 -26.16 -1.05 -12.95
N ALA A 161 -25.92 -0.51 -11.76
CA ALA A 161 -26.47 0.79 -11.33
C ALA A 161 -25.64 1.99 -11.85
N GLY A 162 -24.65 1.77 -12.73
CA GLY A 162 -23.84 2.82 -13.33
C GLY A 162 -22.76 3.40 -12.41
N LYS A 163 -22.38 2.68 -11.36
CA LYS A 163 -21.33 3.10 -10.42
C LYS A 163 -19.93 2.85 -10.99
N ASP A 164 -18.95 3.61 -10.48
CA ASP A 164 -17.55 3.46 -10.84
C ASP A 164 -16.93 2.14 -10.33
N LEU A 165 -15.71 1.86 -10.78
CA LEU A 165 -14.99 0.63 -10.46
C LEU A 165 -14.76 0.44 -8.96
N ILE A 166 -14.36 1.50 -8.24
CA ILE A 166 -14.04 1.42 -6.81
C ILE A 166 -15.31 1.18 -6.01
N SER A 167 -16.38 1.94 -6.30
CA SER A 167 -17.69 1.73 -5.67
C SER A 167 -18.23 0.33 -5.91
N SER A 168 -18.10 -0.19 -7.14
CA SER A 168 -18.58 -1.53 -7.50
C SER A 168 -17.78 -2.62 -6.78
N LEU A 169 -16.45 -2.50 -6.79
CA LEU A 169 -15.56 -3.42 -6.09
C LEU A 169 -15.83 -3.44 -4.58
N ALA A 170 -15.87 -2.27 -3.95
CA ALA A 170 -16.10 -2.16 -2.51
C ALA A 170 -17.45 -2.76 -2.08
N SER A 171 -18.51 -2.55 -2.87
CA SER A 171 -19.83 -3.16 -2.63
C SER A 171 -19.75 -4.69 -2.52
N GLY A 172 -18.94 -5.33 -3.37
CA GLY A 172 -18.69 -6.77 -3.30
C GLY A 172 -17.79 -7.17 -2.14
N LEU A 173 -16.67 -6.46 -1.94
CA LEU A 173 -15.70 -6.77 -0.88
C LEU A 173 -16.31 -6.69 0.52
N LEU A 174 -17.26 -5.79 0.75
CA LEU A 174 -17.97 -5.67 2.03
C LEU A 174 -18.82 -6.88 2.39
N THR A 175 -19.05 -7.81 1.45
CA THR A 175 -19.71 -9.08 1.74
C THR A 175 -18.76 -10.16 2.27
N ILE A 176 -17.44 -9.95 2.11
CA ILE A 176 -16.43 -10.90 2.59
C ILE A 176 -16.36 -10.84 4.11
N GLY A 177 -16.59 -11.98 4.74
CA GLY A 177 -16.70 -12.15 6.19
C GLY A 177 -17.10 -13.58 6.54
N ASP A 178 -17.82 -13.76 7.64
CA ASP A 178 -18.06 -15.07 8.25
C ASP A 178 -18.64 -16.12 7.27
N ARG A 179 -19.72 -15.77 6.56
CA ARG A 179 -20.44 -16.71 5.66
C ARG A 179 -19.86 -16.77 4.25
N PHE A 180 -19.20 -15.72 3.79
CA PHE A 180 -18.62 -15.64 2.44
C PHE A 180 -17.14 -15.27 2.54
N GLY A 181 -16.26 -16.22 2.23
CA GLY A 181 -14.80 -16.05 2.32
C GLY A 181 -14.18 -16.44 3.67
N GLY A 182 -14.92 -16.39 4.78
CA GLY A 182 -14.42 -16.70 6.13
C GLY A 182 -14.02 -18.16 6.38
N ALA A 183 -14.37 -19.07 5.48
CA ALA A 183 -14.07 -20.49 5.65
C ALA A 183 -12.57 -20.83 5.66
N LEU A 184 -11.73 -20.05 4.97
CA LEU A 184 -10.28 -20.27 4.96
C LEU A 184 -9.67 -20.05 6.35
N ASP A 185 -9.95 -18.90 6.96
CA ASP A 185 -9.48 -18.54 8.31
C ASP A 185 -10.15 -19.43 9.38
N GLY A 186 -11.45 -19.71 9.23
CA GLY A 186 -12.17 -20.63 10.12
C GLY A 186 -11.58 -22.04 10.14
N ALA A 187 -11.28 -22.60 8.96
CA ALA A 187 -10.63 -23.91 8.85
C ALA A 187 -9.21 -23.88 9.46
N ALA A 188 -8.40 -22.87 9.11
CA ALA A 188 -7.04 -22.74 9.64
C ALA A 188 -7.04 -22.71 11.17
N LYS A 189 -7.90 -21.90 11.79
CA LYS A 189 -8.04 -21.82 13.26
C LYS A 189 -8.52 -23.13 13.87
N GLN A 190 -9.55 -23.75 13.29
CA GLN A 190 -10.17 -24.96 13.84
C GLN A 190 -9.21 -26.15 13.79
N PHE A 191 -8.57 -26.39 12.65
CA PHE A 191 -7.60 -27.46 12.49
C PHE A 191 -6.35 -27.22 13.33
N SER A 192 -5.80 -26.00 13.36
CA SER A 192 -4.63 -25.70 14.19
C SER A 192 -4.94 -25.92 15.67
N THR A 193 -6.07 -25.41 16.15
CA THR A 193 -6.48 -25.61 17.56
C THR A 193 -6.61 -27.09 17.91
N ALA A 194 -7.24 -27.89 17.03
CA ALA A 194 -7.39 -29.33 17.27
C ALA A 194 -6.04 -30.05 17.29
N TYR A 195 -5.16 -29.72 16.34
CA TYR A 195 -3.82 -30.30 16.22
C TYR A 195 -2.93 -29.92 17.42
N ASP A 196 -2.86 -28.63 17.77
CA ASP A 196 -2.00 -28.09 18.82
C ASP A 196 -2.45 -28.55 20.23
N THR A 197 -3.75 -28.84 20.41
CA THR A 197 -4.27 -29.44 21.65
C THR A 197 -4.09 -30.96 21.73
N GLY A 198 -3.50 -31.58 20.70
CA GLY A 198 -3.21 -33.01 20.66
C GLY A 198 -4.44 -33.90 20.49
N LEU A 199 -5.57 -33.36 20.04
CA LEU A 199 -6.73 -34.18 19.72
C LEU A 199 -6.40 -35.08 18.53
N ILE A 200 -6.69 -36.38 18.62
CA ILE A 200 -6.60 -37.25 17.44
C ILE A 200 -7.75 -36.93 16.46
N PRO A 201 -7.59 -37.16 15.14
CA PRO A 201 -8.61 -36.82 14.13
C PRO A 201 -10.03 -37.29 14.47
N MET A 202 -10.16 -38.52 14.99
CA MET A 202 -11.45 -39.10 15.38
C MET A 202 -12.09 -38.40 16.58
N GLN A 203 -11.29 -38.00 17.58
CA GLN A 203 -11.77 -37.22 18.72
C GLN A 203 -12.24 -35.84 18.28
N PHE A 204 -11.49 -35.19 17.39
CA PHE A 204 -11.88 -33.91 16.81
C PHE A 204 -13.23 -33.99 16.07
N VAL A 205 -13.41 -34.97 15.17
CA VAL A 205 -14.69 -35.17 14.46
C VAL A 205 -15.85 -35.40 15.43
N ASN A 206 -15.65 -36.20 16.47
CA ASN A 206 -16.68 -36.48 17.46
C ASN A 206 -17.00 -35.28 18.35
N LYS A 207 -15.98 -34.47 18.70
CA LYS A 207 -16.14 -33.23 19.45
C LYS A 207 -17.02 -32.25 18.68
N MET A 208 -16.70 -31.98 17.41
CA MET A 208 -17.48 -31.05 16.58
C MET A 208 -18.93 -31.51 16.43
N ARG A 209 -19.15 -32.82 16.25
CA ARG A 209 -20.50 -33.41 16.22
C ARG A 209 -21.25 -33.20 17.54
N LYS A 210 -20.60 -33.42 18.68
CA LYS A 210 -21.21 -33.23 20.02
C LYS A 210 -21.58 -31.77 20.26
N GLU A 211 -20.78 -30.85 19.75
CA GLU A 211 -21.00 -29.40 19.83
C GLU A 211 -22.01 -28.89 18.79
N GLY A 212 -22.53 -29.75 17.91
CA GLY A 212 -23.50 -29.38 16.87
C GLY A 212 -22.89 -28.49 15.77
N GLN A 213 -21.56 -28.50 15.61
CA GLN A 213 -20.84 -27.66 14.68
C GLN A 213 -20.28 -28.49 13.52
N LEU A 214 -20.34 -27.93 12.31
CA LEU A 214 -19.69 -28.51 11.14
C LEU A 214 -18.18 -28.23 11.16
N ILE A 215 -17.42 -29.10 10.50
CA ILE A 215 -15.97 -28.91 10.35
C ILE A 215 -15.75 -27.95 9.18
N MET A 216 -15.14 -26.80 9.44
CA MET A 216 -14.83 -25.80 8.42
C MET A 216 -13.81 -26.36 7.43
N GLY A 217 -14.04 -26.14 6.13
CA GLY A 217 -13.19 -26.66 5.07
C GLY A 217 -13.49 -28.11 4.66
N ILE A 218 -14.42 -28.79 5.34
CA ILE A 218 -14.92 -30.12 4.96
C ILE A 218 -16.31 -30.01 4.34
N GLY A 219 -16.48 -30.65 3.18
CA GLY A 219 -17.74 -30.71 2.45
C GLY A 219 -17.67 -29.99 1.11
N HIS A 220 -18.24 -30.62 0.09
CA HIS A 220 -18.45 -30.02 -1.22
C HIS A 220 -19.86 -30.38 -1.72
N ARG A 221 -20.50 -29.50 -2.53
CA ARG A 221 -21.84 -29.77 -3.08
C ARG A 221 -21.86 -30.88 -4.15
N VAL A 222 -20.93 -30.84 -5.11
CA VAL A 222 -20.87 -31.76 -6.26
C VAL A 222 -19.67 -32.72 -6.25
N LYS A 223 -18.47 -32.23 -5.90
CA LYS A 223 -17.22 -33.01 -5.85
C LYS A 223 -17.24 -33.99 -4.68
N SER A 224 -16.53 -35.09 -4.87
CA SER A 224 -16.50 -36.23 -3.95
C SER A 224 -15.15 -36.94 -4.04
N LEU A 225 -14.94 -37.96 -3.21
CA LEU A 225 -13.70 -38.75 -3.24
C LEU A 225 -13.39 -39.31 -4.65
N ASN A 226 -14.42 -39.72 -5.40
CA ASN A 226 -14.27 -40.30 -6.74
C ASN A 226 -14.26 -39.25 -7.87
N ASN A 227 -14.65 -38.01 -7.57
CA ASN A 227 -14.64 -36.87 -8.50
C ASN A 227 -14.01 -35.67 -7.77
N PRO A 228 -12.68 -35.63 -7.65
CA PRO A 228 -11.99 -34.67 -6.80
C PRO A 228 -12.12 -33.24 -7.33
N ASP A 229 -12.03 -32.27 -6.43
CA ASP A 229 -11.82 -30.87 -6.79
C ASP A 229 -10.38 -30.67 -7.26
N MET A 230 -10.20 -30.31 -8.54
CA MET A 230 -8.89 -30.16 -9.15
C MET A 230 -8.06 -29.04 -8.49
N ARG A 231 -8.69 -28.00 -7.91
CA ARG A 231 -7.96 -26.93 -7.23
C ARG A 231 -7.29 -27.45 -5.96
N VAL A 232 -8.02 -28.26 -5.19
CA VAL A 232 -7.51 -28.91 -3.98
C VAL A 232 -6.38 -29.86 -4.34
N LYS A 233 -6.57 -30.69 -5.38
CA LYS A 233 -5.54 -31.61 -5.86
C LYS A 233 -4.24 -30.89 -6.26
N ILE A 234 -4.33 -29.82 -7.04
CA ILE A 234 -3.16 -29.03 -7.48
C ILE A 234 -2.39 -28.46 -6.30
N LEU A 235 -3.09 -27.85 -5.32
CA LEU A 235 -2.44 -27.29 -4.13
C LEU A 235 -1.85 -28.38 -3.24
N LEU A 236 -2.55 -29.50 -3.07
CA LEU A 236 -2.09 -30.61 -2.25
C LEU A 236 -0.83 -31.26 -2.85
N GLU A 237 -0.81 -31.52 -4.16
CA GLU A 237 0.37 -32.05 -4.84
C GLU A 237 1.56 -31.10 -4.71
N TYR A 238 1.33 -29.79 -4.88
CA TYR A 238 2.38 -28.79 -4.72
C TYR A 238 2.96 -28.77 -3.30
N THR A 239 2.09 -28.75 -2.28
CA THR A 239 2.53 -28.73 -0.87
C THR A 239 3.29 -30.00 -0.52
N LYS A 240 2.79 -31.19 -0.90
CA LYS A 240 3.46 -32.46 -0.65
C LYS A 240 4.83 -32.59 -1.32
N THR A 241 5.00 -31.96 -2.48
CA THR A 241 6.25 -32.02 -3.24
C THR A 241 7.30 -31.03 -2.74
N ASN A 242 6.88 -29.82 -2.33
CA ASN A 242 7.82 -28.70 -2.13
C ASN A 242 7.99 -28.28 -0.65
N PHE A 243 7.05 -28.63 0.24
CA PHE A 243 7.14 -28.18 1.64
C PHE A 243 8.00 -29.15 2.45
N PRO A 244 8.90 -28.64 3.32
CA PRO A 244 9.74 -29.50 4.16
C PRO A 244 8.94 -30.40 5.11
N ALA A 245 7.81 -29.92 5.60
CA ALA A 245 6.90 -30.66 6.48
C ALA A 245 5.47 -30.16 6.27
N THR A 246 4.50 -31.07 6.36
CA THR A 246 3.07 -30.74 6.19
C THR A 246 2.17 -31.37 7.28
N PRO A 247 2.54 -31.32 8.58
CA PRO A 247 1.87 -32.09 9.63
C PRO A 247 0.39 -31.75 9.79
N LEU A 248 0.02 -30.48 9.64
CA LEU A 248 -1.38 -30.05 9.73
C LEU A 248 -2.20 -30.49 8.52
N ILE A 249 -1.58 -30.59 7.33
CA ILE A 249 -2.21 -31.14 6.14
C ILE A 249 -2.40 -32.64 6.31
N ASP A 250 -1.40 -33.36 6.84
CA ASP A 250 -1.52 -34.79 7.17
C ASP A 250 -2.68 -35.05 8.13
N TYR A 251 -2.76 -34.25 9.19
CA TYR A 251 -3.85 -34.31 10.14
C TYR A 251 -5.22 -34.04 9.47
N ALA A 252 -5.31 -33.04 8.60
CA ALA A 252 -6.54 -32.72 7.87
C ALA A 252 -6.98 -33.83 6.92
N LEU A 253 -6.04 -34.50 6.24
CA LEU A 253 -6.31 -35.67 5.39
C LEU A 253 -6.82 -36.87 6.19
N GLU A 254 -6.32 -37.09 7.42
CA GLU A 254 -6.87 -38.12 8.30
C GLU A 254 -8.29 -37.80 8.75
N VAL A 255 -8.59 -36.52 9.02
CA VAL A 255 -9.96 -36.07 9.28
C VAL A 255 -10.85 -36.30 8.05
N GLU A 256 -10.38 -35.98 6.84
CA GLU A 256 -11.09 -36.21 5.58
C GLU A 256 -11.43 -37.70 5.38
N LYS A 257 -10.50 -38.61 5.66
CA LYS A 257 -10.78 -40.07 5.59
C LYS A 257 -11.95 -40.45 6.48
N ILE A 258 -11.98 -39.93 7.71
CA ILE A 258 -13.06 -40.22 8.67
C ILE A 258 -14.40 -39.65 8.19
N THR A 259 -14.41 -38.45 7.62
CA THR A 259 -15.65 -37.79 7.17
C THR A 259 -16.19 -38.38 5.88
N THR A 260 -15.31 -38.74 4.92
CA THR A 260 -15.70 -39.38 3.65
C THR A 260 -16.23 -40.81 3.83
N CYS A 261 -15.81 -41.52 4.88
CA CYS A 261 -16.44 -42.80 5.28
C CYS A 261 -17.91 -42.63 5.69
N LYS A 262 -18.34 -41.43 6.12
CA LYS A 262 -19.75 -41.16 6.45
C LYS A 262 -20.54 -40.77 5.21
N VAL A 263 -20.04 -39.81 4.43
CA VAL A 263 -20.66 -39.35 3.19
C VAL A 263 -19.57 -38.94 2.21
N LEU A 264 -19.62 -39.46 0.97
CA LEU A 264 -18.56 -39.31 -0.05
C LEU A 264 -18.24 -37.86 -0.46
N ILE A 265 -19.15 -36.91 -0.22
CA ILE A 265 -18.96 -35.48 -0.54
C ILE A 265 -18.29 -34.69 0.59
N LEU A 266 -18.05 -35.31 1.75
CA LEU A 266 -17.34 -34.69 2.88
C LEU A 266 -15.81 -34.73 2.69
N ILE A 267 -15.37 -34.30 1.50
CA ILE A 267 -13.98 -34.08 1.13
C ILE A 267 -13.50 -32.71 1.60
N LEU A 268 -12.19 -32.47 1.60
CA LEU A 268 -11.65 -31.10 1.65
C LEU A 268 -12.08 -30.35 0.38
N GLY A 269 -12.78 -29.22 0.48
CA GLY A 269 -13.36 -28.56 -0.70
C GLY A 269 -13.88 -27.12 -0.52
N HIS A 270 -14.16 -26.45 -1.65
CA HIS A 270 -14.68 -25.07 -1.73
C HIS A 270 -15.85 -24.93 -2.74
N TYR A 271 -16.84 -24.06 -2.48
CA TYR A 271 -18.15 -23.94 -3.19
C TYR A 271 -18.26 -22.77 -4.21
N LEU A 272 -18.55 -23.04 -5.50
CA LEU A 272 -18.34 -22.23 -6.75
C LEU A 272 -19.54 -22.06 -7.72
N ASP A 273 -19.72 -20.88 -8.39
CA ASP A 273 -20.21 -20.77 -9.82
C ASP A 273 -20.25 -19.36 -10.53
N GLN A 274 -20.08 -19.37 -11.89
CA GLN A 274 -19.50 -18.51 -12.99
C GLN A 274 -20.33 -17.46 -13.81
N ARG A 275 -19.56 -16.43 -14.25
CA ARG A 275 -19.53 -15.42 -15.36
C ARG A 275 -20.67 -14.49 -15.88
N ARG A 276 -20.19 -13.57 -16.74
CA ARG A 276 -20.52 -12.14 -17.03
C ARG A 276 -21.28 -11.90 -18.35
N LEU A 277 -22.24 -10.97 -18.35
CA LEU A 277 -23.04 -10.50 -19.49
C LEU A 277 -23.12 -8.94 -19.51
N LYS A 278 -23.29 -8.33 -20.69
CA LYS A 278 -23.50 -6.88 -20.89
C LYS A 278 -24.93 -6.47 -20.47
N GLN A 279 -25.15 -6.24 -19.18
CA GLN A 279 -26.50 -6.17 -18.62
C GLN A 279 -26.92 -4.73 -18.25
N GLY A 280 -28.20 -4.40 -18.46
CA GLY A 280 -28.83 -3.13 -18.03
C GLY A 280 -29.05 -3.06 -16.52
N LEU A 281 -29.90 -2.18 -15.98
CA LEU A 281 -30.15 -2.12 -14.52
C LEU A 281 -30.70 -3.47 -13.96
N TYR A 282 -30.36 -3.85 -12.72
CA TYR A 282 -30.93 -5.02 -12.04
C TYR A 282 -32.08 -4.60 -11.10
N ARG A 283 -33.20 -5.30 -11.18
CA ARG A 283 -34.30 -5.21 -10.21
C ARG A 283 -34.67 -6.64 -9.82
N HIS A 284 -34.72 -6.93 -8.53
CA HIS A 284 -35.06 -8.26 -8.03
C HIS A 284 -36.53 -8.57 -8.36
N PRO A 285 -36.85 -9.77 -8.89
CA PRO A 285 -38.23 -10.17 -9.18
C PRO A 285 -39.13 -10.18 -7.93
N TRP A 286 -40.41 -9.82 -8.08
CA TRP A 286 -41.33 -9.77 -6.95
C TRP A 286 -41.83 -11.15 -6.50
N ASP A 287 -41.89 -12.10 -7.40
CA ASP A 287 -42.23 -13.51 -7.17
C ASP A 287 -41.18 -14.26 -6.34
N ASP A 288 -39.96 -13.72 -6.21
CA ASP A 288 -38.89 -14.23 -5.34
C ASP A 288 -38.89 -13.56 -3.94
N ILE A 289 -39.84 -12.66 -3.66
CA ILE A 289 -39.99 -11.96 -2.37
C ILE A 289 -41.33 -12.30 -1.73
N THR A 290 -41.31 -12.93 -0.55
CA THR A 290 -42.53 -13.11 0.26
C THR A 290 -42.82 -11.85 1.08
N TYR A 291 -43.88 -11.11 0.71
CA TYR A 291 -44.33 -9.94 1.46
C TYR A 291 -45.28 -10.35 2.59
N ILE A 292 -44.80 -10.33 3.83
CA ILE A 292 -45.62 -10.57 5.03
C ILE A 292 -45.80 -9.23 5.74
N MET A 293 -46.89 -8.54 5.42
CA MET A 293 -47.24 -7.27 6.04
C MET A 293 -48.03 -7.53 7.33
N PRO A 294 -47.80 -6.79 8.43
CA PRO A 294 -48.66 -6.87 9.60
C PRO A 294 -50.08 -6.45 9.25
N GLU A 295 -51.08 -7.09 9.87
CA GLU A 295 -52.45 -6.59 9.84
C GLU A 295 -52.48 -5.27 10.61
N ASN A 296 -53.10 -4.23 10.02
CA ASN A 296 -53.20 -2.89 10.58
C ASN A 296 -54.00 -2.85 11.89
#